data_AF-A0A328SG18-F1
#
_entry.id   AF-A0A328SG18-F1
#
_cell.length_a   1.000
_cell.length_b   1.000
_cell.length_c   1.000
_cell.angle_alpha   90.00
_cell.angle_beta   90.00
_cell.angle_gamma   90.00
#
_symmetry.space_group_name_H-M   'P 1'
#
loop_
_entity.id
_entity.type
_entity.pdbx_description
1 polymer ?
#
loop_
_entity_poly.entity_id
_entity_poly.type
_entity_poly.pdbx_seq_one_letter_code
_entity_poly.pdbx_strand_id
1 'polypeptide(L)'
;MIETYTYKISDKNNENNMIKCKIEYDTNNNYNTNYYFCNGTEWMKDFIDLDKLSSNTDDPKTFDEFITKVHDFMVHGNLWEELKKLDDGQEINKESYELVIKAKKL
;
A
#
# COMPACT_ATOMS: atom_id res chain seq x y z
N MET A 1 1.29 22.48 2.59
CA MET A 1 2.59 22.03 2.04
C MET A 1 2.33 20.64 1.53
N ILE A 2 2.76 20.29 0.32
CA ILE A 2 2.50 18.94 -0.21
C ILE A 2 3.57 18.02 0.36
N GLU A 3 3.13 17.00 1.10
CA GLU A 3 3.98 15.91 1.56
C GLU A 3 3.69 14.65 0.75
N THR A 4 4.77 13.93 0.43
CA THR A 4 4.70 12.69 -0.33
C THR A 4 5.36 11.58 0.47
N TYR A 5 4.62 10.50 0.69
CA TYR A 5 5.12 9.30 1.34
C TYR A 5 4.95 8.10 0.42
N THR A 6 5.95 7.22 0.42
CA THR A 6 5.89 5.90 -0.19
C THR A 6 5.80 4.84 0.88
N TYR A 7 5.06 3.78 0.57
CA TYR A 7 4.85 2.67 1.48
C TYR A 7 5.12 1.37 0.75
N LYS A 8 5.74 0.43 1.46
CA LYS A 8 5.86 -0.96 1.03
C LYS A 8 4.90 -1.78 1.90
N ILE A 9 3.94 -2.45 1.27
CA ILE A 9 3.04 -3.40 1.91
C ILE A 9 3.51 -4.80 1.52
N SER A 10 3.68 -5.70 2.47
CA SER A 10 4.18 -7.06 2.22
C SER A 10 3.39 -8.08 3.04
N ASP A 11 3.27 -9.30 2.51
CA ASP A 11 2.69 -10.40 3.28
C ASP A 11 3.64 -10.78 4.42
N LYS A 12 3.09 -10.99 5.62
CA LYS A 12 3.85 -11.35 6.82
C LYS A 12 4.51 -12.73 6.69
N ASN A 13 3.88 -13.65 5.96
CA ASN A 13 4.35 -15.02 5.79
C ASN A 13 5.19 -15.21 4.51
N ASN A 14 5.13 -14.25 3.58
CA ASN A 14 5.93 -14.27 2.35
C ASN A 14 6.32 -12.86 1.89
N GLU A 15 7.52 -12.40 2.25
CA GLU A 15 8.02 -11.06 1.92
C GLU A 15 8.18 -10.78 0.42
N ASN A 16 8.19 -11.83 -0.42
CA ASN A 16 8.21 -11.69 -1.88
C ASN A 16 6.89 -11.15 -2.42
N ASN A 17 5.79 -11.39 -1.71
CA ASN A 17 4.48 -10.83 -2.01
C ASN A 17 4.45 -9.42 -1.45
N MET A 18 4.79 -8.45 -2.29
CA MET A 18 4.83 -7.05 -1.90
C MET A 18 4.27 -6.13 -2.99
N ILE A 19 3.66 -5.04 -2.55
CA ILE A 19 3.26 -3.93 -3.41
C ILE A 19 3.82 -2.62 -2.85
N LYS A 20 3.91 -1.62 -3.72
CA LYS A 20 4.27 -0.26 -3.34
C LYS A 20 3.08 0.66 -3.59
N CYS A 21 2.78 1.51 -2.62
CA CYS A 21 1.82 2.59 -2.78
C CYS A 21 2.44 3.93 -2.38
N LYS A 22 1.82 5.02 -2.84
CA LYS A 22 2.27 6.39 -2.56
C LYS A 22 1.05 7.24 -2.20
N ILE A 23 1.23 8.12 -1.22
CA ILE A 23 0.22 9.10 -0.82
C ILE A 23 0.84 10.49 -0.98
N GLU A 24 0.14 11.36 -1.70
CA GLU A 24 0.47 12.77 -1.85
C GLU A 24 -0.65 13.57 -1.22
N TYR A 25 -0.37 14.29 -0.13
CA TYR A 25 -1.39 15.06 0.58
C TYR A 25 -0.89 16.45 0.96
N ASP A 26 -1.79 17.43 0.92
CA ASP A 26 -1.50 18.77 1.44
C ASP A 26 -1.73 18.81 2.96
N THR A 27 -0.67 19.09 3.72
CA THR A 27 -0.70 19.22 5.19
C THR A 27 -1.66 20.29 5.69
N ASN A 28 -1.95 21.30 4.86
CA ASN A 28 -2.81 22.43 5.19
C ASN A 28 -4.23 22.25 4.66
N ASN A 29 -4.46 21.26 3.78
CA ASN A 29 -5.77 21.00 3.18
C ASN A 29 -5.95 19.52 2.81
N ASN A 30 -6.58 18.77 3.71
CA ASN A 30 -6.82 17.34 3.54
C ASN A 30 -7.70 16.96 2.34
N TYR A 31 -8.42 17.90 1.72
CA TYR A 31 -9.20 17.64 0.50
C TYR A 31 -8.32 17.33 -0.71
N ASN A 32 -7.06 17.76 -0.71
CA ASN A 32 -6.12 17.50 -1.81
C ASN A 32 -5.21 16.31 -1.45
N THR A 33 -5.81 15.13 -1.32
CA THR A 33 -5.10 13.87 -1.09
C THR A 33 -5.23 12.98 -2.33
N ASN A 34 -4.10 12.50 -2.86
CA ASN A 34 -4.04 11.56 -3.97
C ASN A 34 -3.35 10.28 -3.52
N TYR A 35 -3.94 9.14 -3.89
CA TYR A 35 -3.40 7.82 -3.59
C TYR A 35 -2.97 7.12 -4.89
N TYR A 36 -1.90 6.36 -4.81
CA TYR A 36 -1.33 5.67 -5.96
C TYR A 36 -0.87 4.27 -5.59
N PHE A 37 -1.01 3.33 -6.53
CA PHE A 37 -0.34 2.03 -6.49
C PHE A 37 0.70 1.94 -7.61
N CYS A 38 1.78 1.20 -7.37
CA CYS A 38 2.78 0.92 -8.39
C CYS A 38 2.50 -0.43 -9.05
N ASN A 39 2.35 -0.46 -10.37
CA ASN A 39 2.21 -1.70 -11.15
C ASN A 39 3.56 -2.35 -11.53
N GLY A 40 4.65 -1.94 -10.88
CA GLY A 40 6.02 -2.34 -11.21
C GLY A 40 6.79 -1.31 -12.06
N THR A 41 6.10 -0.56 -12.91
CA THR A 41 6.72 0.41 -13.83
C THR A 41 6.24 1.84 -13.62
N GLU A 42 4.95 2.00 -13.30
CA GLU A 42 4.27 3.30 -13.24
C GLU A 42 3.44 3.43 -11.95
N TRP A 43 3.18 4.68 -11.56
CA TRP A 43 2.27 5.01 -10.45
C TRP A 43 0.87 5.26 -11.00
N MET A 44 -0.06 4.38 -10.68
CA MET A 44 -1.45 4.46 -11.10
C MET A 44 -2.28 5.14 -10.00
N LYS A 45 -2.96 6.24 -10.35
CA LYS A 45 -3.82 6.99 -9.44
C LYS A 45 -5.10 6.20 -9.18
N ASP A 46 -5.41 6.02 -7.91
CA ASP A 46 -6.68 5.56 -7.31
C ASP A 46 -7.74 5.03 -8.31
N PHE A 47 -7.73 3.72 -8.59
CA PHE A 47 -8.91 2.83 -8.60
C PHE A 47 -8.51 1.40 -9.03
N ILE A 48 -8.45 0.53 -8.01
CA ILE A 48 -9.00 -0.84 -7.95
C ILE A 48 -9.00 -1.61 -9.28
N ASP A 49 -7.81 -1.95 -9.74
CA ASP A 49 -7.62 -3.14 -10.56
C ASP A 49 -6.34 -3.76 -10.02
N LEU A 50 -6.46 -4.33 -8.82
CA LEU A 50 -5.30 -4.93 -8.15
C LEU A 50 -4.75 -6.11 -8.96
N ASP A 51 -5.56 -6.70 -9.85
CA ASP A 51 -5.15 -7.60 -10.94
C ASP A 51 -4.12 -7.00 -11.90
N LYS A 52 -4.06 -5.66 -12.04
CA LYS A 52 -3.04 -4.97 -12.85
C LYS A 52 -1.72 -4.78 -12.11
N LEU A 53 -1.63 -5.18 -10.84
CA LEU A 53 -0.37 -5.16 -10.11
C LEU A 53 0.47 -6.33 -10.58
N SER A 54 1.70 -6.04 -11.01
CA SER A 54 2.63 -7.10 -11.38
C SER A 54 3.08 -7.85 -10.15
N SER A 55 2.90 -9.17 -10.18
CA SER A 55 3.56 -10.08 -9.24
C SER A 55 5.05 -10.12 -9.55
N ASN A 56 5.90 -10.05 -8.52
CA ASN A 56 7.32 -10.41 -8.63
C ASN A 56 7.56 -11.89 -8.28
N THR A 57 6.49 -12.70 -8.20
CA THR A 57 6.49 -14.07 -7.70
C THR A 57 6.17 -15.04 -8.84
N ASP A 58 6.82 -16.21 -8.82
CA ASP A 58 6.53 -17.33 -9.73
C ASP A 58 5.22 -18.08 -9.37
N ASP A 59 4.57 -17.75 -8.25
CA ASP A 59 3.34 -18.42 -7.79
C ASP A 59 2.14 -17.47 -7.73
N PRO A 60 1.32 -17.41 -8.79
CA PRO A 60 0.24 -16.42 -8.93
C PRO A 60 -0.85 -16.57 -7.88
N LYS A 61 -1.13 -17.80 -7.39
CA LYS A 61 -2.19 -18.03 -6.39
C LYS A 61 -1.89 -17.36 -5.06
N THR A 62 -0.65 -17.49 -4.59
CA THR A 62 -0.24 -16.85 -3.34
C THR A 62 -0.25 -15.32 -3.44
N PHE A 63 0.01 -14.79 -4.63
CA PHE A 63 -0.07 -13.35 -4.89
C PHE A 63 -1.53 -12.86 -4.90
N ASP A 64 -2.45 -13.58 -5.56
CA ASP A 64 -3.89 -13.30 -5.52
C ASP A 64 -4.45 -13.29 -4.09
N GLU A 65 -4.06 -14.24 -3.25
CA GLU A 65 -4.43 -14.26 -1.83
C GLU A 65 -3.88 -13.03 -1.10
N PHE A 66 -2.63 -12.65 -1.34
CA PHE A 66 -2.04 -11.42 -0.78
C PHE A 66 -2.78 -10.17 -1.23
N ILE A 67 -3.11 -10.07 -2.52
CA ILE A 67 -3.88 -8.95 -3.08
C ILE A 67 -5.27 -8.87 -2.44
N THR A 68 -5.91 -10.01 -2.20
CA THR A 68 -7.19 -10.08 -1.49
C THR A 68 -7.07 -9.53 -0.07
N LYS A 69 -6.00 -9.84 0.67
CA LYS A 69 -5.75 -9.29 2.02
C LYS A 69 -5.56 -7.77 1.99
N VAL A 70 -4.82 -7.26 1.01
CA VAL A 70 -4.65 -5.80 0.82
C VAL A 70 -6.00 -5.15 0.52
N HIS A 71 -6.79 -5.73 -0.39
CA HIS A 71 -8.11 -5.22 -0.74
C HIS A 71 -9.05 -5.21 0.48
N ASP A 72 -9.06 -6.29 1.27
CA ASP A 72 -9.85 -6.38 2.49
C ASP A 72 -9.44 -5.29 3.49
N PHE A 73 -8.13 -5.04 3.65
CA PHE A 73 -7.64 -3.97 4.50
C PHE A 73 -7.98 -2.56 3.97
N MET A 74 -8.01 -2.38 2.65
CA MET A 74 -8.46 -1.13 2.03
C MET A 74 -9.95 -0.86 2.29
N VAL A 75 -10.80 -1.86 2.11
CA VAL A 75 -12.26 -1.71 2.17
C VAL A 75 -12.78 -1.73 3.62
N HIS A 76 -12.23 -2.59 4.46
CA HIS A 76 -12.74 -2.84 5.81
C HIS A 76 -11.88 -2.25 6.93
N GLY A 77 -10.60 -2.00 6.69
CA GLY A 77 -9.66 -1.50 7.70
C GLY A 77 -9.10 -0.11 7.45
N ASN A 78 -9.62 0.62 6.46
CA ASN A 78 -9.20 1.97 6.09
C ASN A 78 -7.68 2.12 5.91
N LEU A 79 -7.07 1.25 5.08
CA LEU A 79 -5.63 1.25 4.76
C LEU A 79 -5.06 2.68 4.66
N TRP A 80 -5.66 3.54 3.85
CA TRP A 80 -5.15 4.89 3.57
C TRP A 80 -5.07 5.79 4.79
N GLU A 81 -6.03 5.70 5.71
CA GLU A 81 -6.01 6.48 6.95
C GLU A 81 -4.88 6.01 7.88
N GLU A 82 -4.63 4.71 7.93
CA GLU A 82 -3.54 4.13 8.73
C GLU A 82 -2.17 4.50 8.14
N LEU A 83 -2.02 4.45 6.82
CA LEU A 83 -0.79 4.88 6.15
C LEU A 83 -0.46 6.34 6.45
N LYS A 84 -1.45 7.24 6.41
CA LYS A 84 -1.25 8.67 6.71
C LYS A 84 -0.79 8.96 8.14
N LYS A 85 -1.03 8.04 9.08
CA LYS A 85 -0.58 8.18 10.48
C LYS A 85 0.86 7.74 10.70
N LEU A 86 1.50 7.12 9.71
CA LEU A 86 2.87 6.63 9.83
C LEU A 86 3.87 7.76 9.60
N ASP A 87 4.80 7.89 10.54
CA ASP A 87 5.98 8.72 10.37
C ASP A 87 7.02 8.04 9.46
N ASP A 88 8.00 8.83 9.00
CA ASP A 88 9.10 8.32 8.18
C ASP A 88 9.87 7.19 8.88
N GLY A 89 10.09 6.09 8.15
CA GLY A 89 10.80 4.91 8.64
C GLY A 89 10.00 4.01 9.60
N GLN A 90 8.76 4.36 9.94
CA GLN A 90 7.92 3.51 10.78
C GLN A 90 7.47 2.24 10.04
N GLU A 91 7.31 1.19 10.82
CA GLU A 91 6.79 -0.10 10.39
C GLU A 91 5.62 -0.49 11.29
N ILE A 92 4.54 -0.98 10.68
CA ILE A 92 3.38 -1.52 11.39
C ILE A 92 3.07 -2.92 10.90
N ASN A 93 2.63 -3.75 11.85
CA ASN A 93 2.17 -5.10 11.60
C ASN A 93 0.65 -5.15 11.81
N LYS A 94 -0.07 -5.59 10.78
CA LYS A 94 -1.53 -5.74 10.79
C LYS A 94 -1.86 -7.23 10.86
N GLU A 95 -1.82 -7.77 12.07
CA GLU A 95 -2.05 -9.20 12.36
C GLU A 95 -3.36 -9.72 11.73
N SER A 96 -4.46 -8.94 11.82
CA SER A 96 -5.78 -9.32 11.30
C SER A 96 -5.82 -9.51 9.78
N TYR A 97 -4.86 -8.92 9.05
CA TYR A 97 -4.75 -9.02 7.60
C TYR A 97 -3.46 -9.72 7.18
N GLU A 98 -2.62 -10.14 8.14
CA GLU A 98 -1.29 -10.70 7.90
C GLU A 98 -0.39 -9.82 7.01
N LEU A 99 -0.48 -8.50 7.16
CA LEU A 99 0.29 -7.54 6.38
C LEU A 99 1.34 -6.83 7.24
N VAL A 100 2.49 -6.54 6.63
CA VAL A 100 3.55 -5.68 7.17
C VAL A 100 3.65 -4.46 6.28
N ILE A 101 3.70 -3.26 6.88
CA ILE A 101 3.72 -2.00 6.15
C ILE A 101 4.88 -1.15 6.64
N LYS A 102 5.68 -0.64 5.72
CA LYS A 102 6.80 0.25 6.01
C LYS A 102 6.68 1.57 5.26
N ALA A 103 6.76 2.67 5.99
CA ALA A 103 6.69 4.02 5.45
C ALA A 103 8.09 4.57 5.11
N LYS A 104 8.16 5.37 4.05
CA LYS A 104 9.34 6.11 3.62
C LYS A 104 8.92 7.43 2.99
N LYS A 105 9.32 8.55 3.58
CA LYS A 105 9.12 9.89 3.05
C LYS A 105 9.97 10.11 1.79
N LEU A 106 9.42 10.83 0.81
CA LEU A 106 10.12 11.27 -0.40
C LEU A 106 10.59 12.73 -0.29
#